data_AF-A0A5Q4G196-F1
#
_entry.id   AF-A0A5Q4G196-F1
#
_cell.length_a   1.000
_cell.length_b   1.000
_cell.length_c   1.000
_cell.angle_alpha   90.00
_cell.angle_beta   90.00
_cell.angle_gamma   90.00
#
_symmetry.space_group_name_H-M   'P 1'
#
loop_
_entity.id
_entity.type
_entity.pdbx_description
1 polymer ?
#
loop_
_entity_poly.entity_id
_entity_poly.type
_entity_poly.pdbx_seq_one_letter_code
_entity_poly.pdbx_strand_id
1 'polypeptide(L)'
;MRGEAHAPPSSPRHRVAAPSMDGTATATWSGVVVMGKAALEARGVRCARRLRMRGRGDETAAATSTLGTNSRSTRSTSRRCGVAVARHPEPILHVDMDAFYASVEQRDDPSLRGRPVVVGGAGGRGVVAAASYEARVFGVHSAMPMVRARRLCPDLVIVGNRFDRYREVSRQVMAILRDVTPLVEPLSLDEAFLDVAGAVRLFGPPPVIGEQIRARVRDEVDLPCSVGVGPTKSVAKLLSAKAKPDGLLHWPADEVVERLRPLPVRELWGAGPKTVERLESFGLDTVGAIADTDQRTLQRVAGESVGLKLSQLARGQDPRRVSPKEPARSVSASMTFDEDIDDPDLLHRRILQLSEKVGRRLRAAAIAGRTITLTVRFASFETITRSRTLPAPTDRTHDISSISDALLDGLRLERARVRLLGVGVSNLGDGGMPEQLSLDAAVDPDGDGDIDEVAAALRSDHRWDHVDRVADRVAERFDGLRVSYAALLDDHEDPAEVAPTHEDRDLDEG
;
A
#
# COMPACT_ATOMS: atom_id res chain seq x y z
N MET A 1 2.50 82.29 4.31
CA MET A 1 1.45 82.07 3.28
C MET A 1 1.15 80.57 3.23
N ARG A 2 -0.09 80.19 3.62
CA ARG A 2 -0.87 78.95 3.35
C ARG A 2 -0.13 77.60 3.48
N GLY A 3 -0.53 76.59 4.25
CA GLY A 3 -1.73 76.30 5.06
C GLY A 3 -1.82 74.77 5.26
N GLU A 4 -2.03 74.33 6.49
CA GLU A 4 -2.21 72.93 6.94
C GLU A 4 -3.59 72.33 6.55
N ALA A 5 -3.70 70.98 6.54
CA ALA A 5 -4.88 70.16 6.91
C ALA A 5 -4.69 68.71 6.39
N HIS A 6 -4.52 67.67 7.21
CA HIS A 6 -5.50 66.93 8.03
C HIS A 6 -6.08 65.65 7.37
N ALA A 7 -5.80 64.51 8.02
CA ALA A 7 -6.63 63.30 8.07
C ALA A 7 -7.73 63.47 9.15
N PRO A 8 -8.55 62.46 9.56
CA PRO A 8 -9.26 61.34 8.91
C PRO A 8 -10.81 61.51 9.15
N PRO A 9 -11.74 60.50 9.19
CA PRO A 9 -11.86 59.57 10.34
C PRO A 9 -12.51 58.17 10.07
N SER A 10 -12.57 57.42 11.17
CA SER A 10 -13.07 56.07 11.47
C SER A 10 -14.60 55.89 11.66
N SER A 11 -15.09 54.68 11.39
CA SER A 11 -16.22 53.90 12.00
C SER A 11 -17.64 54.50 12.08
N PRO A 12 -18.70 53.64 12.04
CA PRO A 12 -19.35 53.31 13.32
C PRO A 12 -19.85 51.86 13.48
N ARG A 13 -19.94 51.46 14.75
CA ARG A 13 -20.63 50.27 15.29
C ARG A 13 -22.12 50.58 15.47
N HIS A 14 -23.01 49.62 15.21
CA HIS A 14 -24.34 49.58 15.83
C HIS A 14 -24.70 48.16 16.30
N ARG A 15 -25.10 48.06 17.59
CA ARG A 15 -25.82 46.96 18.24
C ARG A 15 -27.32 47.28 18.22
N VAL A 16 -28.18 46.31 17.89
CA VAL A 16 -29.59 46.15 18.35
C VAL A 16 -29.90 44.64 18.25
N ALA A 17 -29.94 43.89 19.35
CA ALA A 17 -31.10 43.46 20.15
C ALA A 17 -32.10 42.49 19.45
N ALA A 18 -32.37 41.37 20.13
CA ALA A 18 -33.16 40.21 19.70
C ALA A 18 -34.69 40.45 19.63
N PRO A 19 -35.44 39.50 19.03
CA PRO A 19 -36.51 38.87 19.80
C PRO A 19 -36.48 37.33 19.76
N SER A 20 -36.90 36.77 20.89
CA SER A 20 -37.28 35.37 21.16
C SER A 20 -38.47 34.91 20.31
N MET A 21 -38.49 33.64 19.88
CA MET A 21 -39.64 32.73 20.00
C MET A 21 -39.22 31.26 19.75
N ASP A 22 -39.32 30.49 20.84
CA ASP A 22 -39.76 29.10 20.99
C ASP A 22 -39.70 28.07 19.85
N GLY A 23 -39.05 26.94 20.18
CA GLY A 23 -39.69 25.64 20.12
C GLY A 23 -39.37 24.73 18.93
N THR A 24 -38.42 23.82 19.11
CA THR A 24 -38.62 22.36 18.99
C THR A 24 -37.32 21.60 19.30
N ALA A 25 -37.48 20.38 19.77
CA ALA A 25 -36.62 19.69 20.71
C ALA A 25 -35.65 18.67 20.07
N THR A 26 -34.65 18.27 20.89
CA THR A 26 -33.95 16.96 20.92
C THR A 26 -33.01 16.60 19.76
N ALA A 27 -31.81 16.04 19.95
CA ALA A 27 -31.14 15.49 21.12
C ALA A 27 -29.61 15.62 20.97
N THR A 28 -28.94 16.11 22.01
CA THR A 28 -27.48 16.02 22.20
C THR A 28 -27.14 14.65 22.79
N TRP A 29 -26.32 13.85 22.12
CA TRP A 29 -25.68 12.69 22.73
C TRP A 29 -24.26 13.05 23.18
N SER A 30 -24.20 13.55 24.41
CA SER A 30 -23.02 13.59 25.26
C SER A 30 -22.72 12.17 25.77
N GLY A 31 -21.50 11.69 25.51
CA GLY A 31 -21.02 10.38 25.95
C GLY A 31 -19.54 10.16 25.64
N VAL A 32 -18.71 11.18 25.86
CA VAL A 32 -17.25 11.04 25.83
C VAL A 32 -16.79 10.65 27.24
N VAL A 33 -16.33 9.42 27.41
CA VAL A 33 -15.61 9.01 28.61
C VAL A 33 -14.14 9.36 28.40
N VAL A 34 -13.71 10.49 28.95
CA VAL A 34 -12.28 10.82 29.11
C VAL A 34 -11.79 10.05 30.33
N MET A 35 -11.02 8.97 30.11
CA MET A 35 -10.26 8.32 31.19
C MET A 35 -9.11 9.25 31.59
N GLY A 36 -9.24 9.86 32.76
CA GLY A 36 -8.24 10.74 33.36
C GLY A 36 -6.95 10.00 33.75
N LYS A 37 -5.83 10.70 33.57
CA LYS A 37 -4.48 10.29 33.97
C LYS A 37 -4.44 9.78 35.41
N ALA A 38 -4.13 8.49 35.58
CA ALA A 38 -3.62 7.96 36.84
C ALA A 38 -2.09 7.85 36.72
N ALA A 39 -1.38 8.60 37.57
CA ALA A 39 0.05 8.50 37.76
C ALA A 39 0.40 7.10 38.27
N LEU A 40 1.34 6.41 37.60
CA LEU A 40 1.99 5.23 38.16
C LEU A 40 3.48 5.49 38.26
N GLU A 41 3.93 5.55 39.50
CA GLU A 41 5.31 5.76 39.92
C GLU A 41 6.24 4.63 39.46
N ALA A 42 7.46 5.03 39.14
CA ALA A 42 8.57 4.18 38.76
C ALA A 42 8.91 3.10 39.80
N ARG A 43 9.06 1.86 39.34
CA ARG A 43 9.94 0.87 39.99
C ARG A 43 10.76 0.14 38.94
N GLY A 44 12.03 0.54 38.86
CA GLY A 44 13.02 -0.13 38.03
C GLY A 44 13.33 -1.52 38.56
N VAL A 45 13.43 -2.49 37.64
CA VAL A 45 14.05 -3.78 37.91
C VAL A 45 15.03 -4.07 36.78
N ARG A 46 16.32 -3.87 37.10
CA ARG A 46 17.43 -4.48 36.37
C ARG A 46 17.46 -5.95 36.73
N CYS A 47 17.52 -6.86 35.76
CA CYS A 47 17.91 -8.24 36.05
C CYS A 47 18.96 -8.75 35.06
N ALA A 48 20.02 -9.30 35.66
CA ALA A 48 21.28 -9.61 35.05
C ALA A 48 21.27 -10.94 34.30
N ARG A 49 22.01 -10.94 33.19
CA ARG A 49 22.39 -12.09 32.36
C ARG A 49 23.29 -13.03 33.17
N ARG A 50 22.92 -14.31 33.31
CA ARG A 50 23.79 -15.35 33.87
C ARG A 50 23.88 -16.54 32.92
N LEU A 51 25.02 -16.63 32.23
CA LEU A 51 25.46 -17.83 31.53
C LEU A 51 25.79 -18.92 32.57
N ARG A 52 25.40 -20.17 32.26
CA ARG A 52 26.08 -21.37 32.78
C ARG A 52 26.41 -22.31 31.63
N MET A 53 27.71 -22.59 31.53
CA MET A 53 28.40 -23.55 30.69
C MET A 53 28.68 -24.85 31.47
N ARG A 54 29.05 -25.89 30.71
CA ARG A 54 29.51 -27.28 31.05
C ARG A 54 28.38 -28.31 30.98
N GLY A 55 28.40 -29.30 30.07
CA GLY A 55 29.48 -30.21 29.63
C GLY A 55 29.28 -31.55 30.37
N ARG A 56 29.48 -32.78 29.87
CA ARG A 56 30.20 -33.38 28.72
C ARG A 56 29.97 -34.92 28.80
N GLY A 57 30.09 -35.67 27.68
CA GLY A 57 30.30 -37.13 27.58
C GLY A 57 29.08 -37.90 27.03
N ASP A 58 29.04 -38.42 25.79
CA ASP A 58 29.83 -39.48 25.10
C ASP A 58 29.79 -40.83 25.86
N GLU A 59 29.53 -42.02 25.29
CA GLU A 59 29.60 -42.54 23.92
C GLU A 59 29.03 -44.00 23.85
N THR A 60 28.60 -44.46 22.66
CA THR A 60 28.62 -45.86 22.10
C THR A 60 27.82 -47.00 22.77
N ALA A 61 27.42 -48.13 22.14
CA ALA A 61 27.08 -48.57 20.78
C ALA A 61 26.55 -50.04 20.85
N ALA A 62 25.72 -50.44 19.87
CA ALA A 62 25.56 -51.79 19.26
C ALA A 62 24.93 -53.02 20.00
N ALA A 63 23.72 -53.38 19.51
CA ALA A 63 23.34 -54.62 18.80
C ALA A 63 23.00 -55.98 19.50
N THR A 64 21.81 -56.48 19.10
CA THR A 64 21.34 -57.88 18.88
C THR A 64 20.85 -58.74 20.06
N SER A 65 19.55 -59.11 20.08
CA SER A 65 19.04 -60.50 19.94
C SER A 65 17.59 -60.69 20.49
N THR A 66 16.70 -61.12 19.59
CA THR A 66 15.76 -62.27 19.71
C THR A 66 14.70 -62.38 20.84
N LEU A 67 13.43 -62.34 20.39
CA LEU A 67 12.21 -63.06 20.83
C LEU A 67 11.82 -63.15 22.33
N GLY A 68 10.71 -62.46 22.63
CA GLY A 68 9.50 -63.11 23.14
C GLY A 68 9.33 -63.24 24.65
N THR A 69 8.50 -62.39 25.26
CA THR A 69 7.35 -62.81 26.09
C THR A 69 6.52 -61.62 26.57
N ASN A 70 5.20 -61.81 26.56
CA ASN A 70 4.18 -60.87 26.99
C ASN A 70 4.36 -60.42 28.44
N SER A 71 4.42 -59.10 28.67
CA SER A 71 3.96 -58.50 29.93
C SER A 71 3.21 -57.20 29.65
N ARG A 72 2.00 -57.12 30.23
CA ARG A 72 1.02 -56.06 30.02
C ARG A 72 1.53 -54.75 30.61
N SER A 73 2.03 -53.87 29.75
CA SER A 73 2.30 -52.47 30.08
C SER A 73 0.98 -51.69 30.12
N THR A 74 0.51 -51.37 31.33
CA THR A 74 -0.43 -50.28 31.59
C THR A 74 0.20 -48.97 31.15
N ARG A 75 -0.04 -48.55 29.90
CA ARG A 75 0.34 -47.22 29.42
C ARG A 75 -0.53 -46.19 30.13
N SER A 76 0.05 -45.60 31.17
CA SER A 76 -0.31 -44.28 31.68
C SER A 76 -0.36 -43.31 30.50
N THR A 77 -1.57 -42.96 30.08
CA THR A 77 -1.81 -41.88 29.14
C THR A 77 -1.63 -40.59 29.93
N SER A 78 -0.42 -40.04 29.90
CA SER A 78 -0.19 -38.65 30.26
C SER A 78 -0.99 -37.78 29.28
N ARG A 79 -2.24 -37.49 29.64
CA ARG A 79 -3.01 -36.42 29.03
C ARG A 79 -2.23 -35.14 29.29
N ARG A 80 -1.45 -34.70 28.30
CA ARG A 80 -1.04 -33.31 28.23
C ARG A 80 -2.35 -32.52 28.13
N CYS A 81 -2.81 -31.97 29.25
CA CYS A 81 -3.77 -30.88 29.24
C CYS A 81 -3.09 -29.72 28.52
N GLY A 82 -3.22 -29.69 27.20
CA GLY A 82 -3.02 -28.48 26.44
C GLY A 82 -4.15 -27.54 26.85
N VAL A 83 -3.86 -26.61 27.77
CA VAL A 83 -4.76 -25.49 28.01
C VAL A 83 -4.76 -24.69 26.71
N ALA A 84 -5.79 -24.89 25.88
CA ALA A 84 -6.05 -24.01 24.76
C ALA A 84 -6.35 -22.63 25.36
N VAL A 85 -5.36 -21.74 25.34
CA VAL A 85 -5.57 -20.35 25.76
C VAL A 85 -6.60 -19.78 24.80
N ALA A 86 -7.76 -19.40 25.34
CA ALA A 86 -8.82 -18.77 24.55
C ALA A 86 -8.24 -17.54 23.87
N ARG A 87 -8.35 -17.49 22.54
CA ARG A 87 -7.90 -16.33 21.74
C ARG A 87 -8.76 -15.13 22.13
N HIS A 88 -8.14 -13.96 22.23
CA HIS A 88 -8.89 -12.72 22.46
C HIS A 88 -9.92 -12.53 21.34
N PRO A 89 -11.17 -12.11 21.64
CA PRO A 89 -12.21 -11.97 20.62
C PRO A 89 -11.92 -10.85 19.61
N GLU A 90 -11.19 -9.80 20.01
CA GLU A 90 -10.79 -8.66 19.15
C GLU A 90 -9.26 -8.55 18.93
N PRO A 91 -8.60 -9.56 18.33
CA PRO A 91 -7.13 -9.60 18.30
C PRO A 91 -6.52 -8.75 17.18
N ILE A 92 -7.33 -8.10 16.33
CA ILE A 92 -6.86 -7.45 15.12
C ILE A 92 -6.78 -5.95 15.33
N LEU A 93 -5.59 -5.40 15.08
CA LEU A 93 -5.35 -3.96 14.98
C LEU A 93 -5.17 -3.58 13.52
N HIS A 94 -5.66 -2.41 13.13
CA HIS A 94 -5.23 -1.71 11.93
C HIS A 94 -4.62 -0.38 12.37
N VAL A 95 -3.37 -0.15 12.01
CA VAL A 95 -2.64 1.10 12.29
C VAL A 95 -2.52 1.84 10.97
N ASP A 96 -2.89 3.11 10.96
CA ASP A 96 -2.90 3.97 9.77
C ASP A 96 -2.36 5.35 10.13
N MET A 97 -1.28 5.78 9.46
CA MET A 97 -0.67 7.09 9.72
C MET A 97 -1.54 8.23 9.18
N ASP A 98 -1.66 9.30 9.96
CA ASP A 98 -2.56 10.38 9.61
C ASP A 98 -1.92 11.35 8.62
N ALA A 99 -2.57 11.52 7.46
CA ALA A 99 -2.11 12.36 6.35
C ALA A 99 -0.61 12.16 6.02
N PHE A 100 -0.16 10.89 5.99
CA PHE A 100 1.23 10.48 6.13
C PHE A 100 2.26 11.37 5.43
N TYR A 101 2.21 11.52 4.10
CA TYR A 101 3.22 12.32 3.40
C TYR A 101 3.21 13.79 3.83
N ALA A 102 2.04 14.40 3.99
CA ALA A 102 1.94 15.79 4.44
C ALA A 102 2.46 15.95 5.89
N SER A 103 2.18 14.98 6.76
CA SER A 103 2.68 14.97 8.14
C SER A 103 4.20 14.81 8.19
N VAL A 104 4.80 14.00 7.30
CA VAL A 104 6.26 13.89 7.17
C VAL A 104 6.86 15.22 6.72
N GLU A 105 6.27 15.90 5.73
CA GLU A 105 6.73 17.21 5.29
C GLU A 105 6.62 18.27 6.40
N GLN A 106 5.50 18.31 7.13
CA GLN A 106 5.31 19.23 8.26
C GLN A 106 6.20 18.92 9.48
N ARG A 107 6.60 17.65 9.65
CA ARG A 107 7.56 17.25 10.67
C ARG A 107 8.96 17.74 10.30
N ASP A 108 9.40 17.47 9.08
CA ASP A 108 10.74 17.79 8.60
C ASP A 108 10.93 19.30 8.35
N ASP A 109 9.88 20.03 7.96
CA ASP A 109 9.84 21.50 7.84
C ASP A 109 8.73 22.10 8.73
N PRO A 110 9.09 22.59 9.93
CA PRO A 110 8.13 23.18 10.86
C PRO A 110 7.39 24.41 10.32
N SER A 111 7.90 25.10 9.28
CA SER A 111 7.24 26.26 8.67
C SER A 111 5.94 25.90 7.92
N LEU A 112 5.74 24.61 7.64
CA LEU A 112 4.56 24.06 6.97
C LEU A 112 3.42 23.73 7.94
N ARG A 113 3.68 23.70 9.26
CA ARG A 113 2.68 23.35 10.27
C ARG A 113 1.55 24.39 10.33
N GLY A 114 0.31 23.93 10.39
CA GLY A 114 -0.87 24.80 10.41
C GLY A 114 -1.22 25.45 9.06
N ARG A 115 -0.48 25.13 7.99
CA ARG A 115 -0.76 25.60 6.62
C ARG A 115 -1.48 24.51 5.83
N PRO A 116 -2.32 24.86 4.84
CA PRO A 116 -2.90 23.89 3.93
C PRO A 116 -1.82 23.34 2.99
N VAL A 117 -1.33 22.14 3.27
CA VAL A 117 -0.22 21.50 2.55
C VAL A 117 -0.73 20.30 1.77
N VAL A 118 -0.24 20.16 0.54
CA VAL A 118 -0.39 18.95 -0.27
C VAL A 118 0.94 18.45 -0.76
N VAL A 119 1.08 17.14 -0.83
CA VAL A 119 2.16 16.46 -1.51
C VAL A 119 1.64 15.97 -2.86
N GLY A 120 2.37 16.26 -3.95
CA GLY A 120 2.01 15.77 -5.28
C GLY A 120 2.76 16.46 -6.40
N GLY A 121 2.51 16.02 -7.63
CA GLY A 121 3.07 16.67 -8.81
C GLY A 121 2.50 18.08 -8.98
N ALA A 122 3.37 19.10 -9.09
CA ALA A 122 2.95 20.49 -9.29
C ALA A 122 2.49 20.79 -10.74
N GLY A 123 2.82 19.91 -11.69
CA GLY A 123 2.48 20.04 -13.11
C GLY A 123 0.96 20.02 -13.40
N GLY A 124 0.59 20.42 -14.63
CA GLY A 124 -0.82 20.57 -15.03
C GLY A 124 -1.67 19.30 -14.93
N ARG A 125 -1.02 18.13 -14.99
CA ARG A 125 -1.65 16.80 -14.87
C ARG A 125 -1.42 16.13 -13.51
N GLY A 126 -0.81 16.85 -12.57
CA GLY A 126 -0.53 16.34 -11.23
C GLY A 126 -1.81 16.07 -10.43
N VAL A 127 -1.70 15.13 -9.50
CA VAL A 127 -2.75 14.80 -8.53
C VAL A 127 -2.20 14.97 -7.12
N VAL A 128 -3.09 15.25 -6.18
CA VAL A 128 -2.79 15.28 -4.75
C VAL A 128 -2.52 13.84 -4.29
N ALA A 129 -1.28 13.54 -3.90
CA ALA A 129 -0.92 12.26 -3.29
C ALA A 129 -1.42 12.21 -1.83
N ALA A 130 -1.13 13.25 -1.07
CA ALA A 130 -1.65 13.44 0.29
C ALA A 130 -2.02 14.90 0.54
N ALA A 131 -3.05 15.12 1.35
CA ALA A 131 -3.47 16.43 1.82
C ALA A 131 -3.44 16.48 3.34
N SER A 132 -2.87 17.55 3.90
CA SER A 132 -2.90 17.85 5.32
C SER A 132 -4.33 18.08 5.80
N TYR A 133 -4.57 18.00 7.11
CA TYR A 133 -5.91 18.24 7.67
C TYR A 133 -6.39 19.67 7.41
N GLU A 134 -5.48 20.64 7.44
CA GLU A 134 -5.77 22.04 7.10
C GLU A 134 -6.23 22.19 5.65
N ALA A 135 -5.63 21.46 4.71
CA ALA A 135 -6.08 21.44 3.31
C ALA A 135 -7.43 20.75 3.15
N ARG A 136 -7.70 19.68 3.92
CA ARG A 136 -8.98 18.94 3.88
C ARG A 136 -10.18 19.78 4.31
N VAL A 137 -10.00 20.81 5.14
CA VAL A 137 -11.07 21.76 5.50
C VAL A 137 -11.64 22.46 4.26
N PHE A 138 -10.81 22.70 3.23
CA PHE A 138 -11.23 23.28 1.95
C PHE A 138 -11.81 22.25 0.97
N GLY A 139 -12.01 21.01 1.41
CA GLY A 139 -12.47 19.90 0.56
C GLY A 139 -11.38 19.27 -0.30
N VAL A 140 -10.10 19.63 -0.11
CA VAL A 140 -8.99 18.99 -0.82
C VAL A 140 -8.79 17.57 -0.29
N HIS A 141 -8.62 16.60 -1.18
CA HIS A 141 -8.44 15.20 -0.82
C HIS A 141 -7.46 14.49 -1.76
N SER A 142 -6.95 13.32 -1.35
CA SER A 142 -6.09 12.49 -2.20
C SER A 142 -6.79 12.12 -3.52
N ALA A 143 -5.97 11.90 -4.56
CA ALA A 143 -6.38 11.68 -5.95
C ALA A 143 -7.13 12.85 -6.61
N MET A 144 -7.33 13.99 -5.93
CA MET A 144 -7.87 15.19 -6.55
C MET A 144 -6.88 15.78 -7.57
N PRO A 145 -7.33 16.21 -8.77
CA PRO A 145 -6.48 16.96 -9.69
C PRO A 145 -5.91 18.23 -9.05
N MET A 146 -4.61 18.48 -9.21
CA MET A 146 -3.91 19.60 -8.57
C MET A 146 -4.51 20.96 -8.98
N VAL A 147 -4.98 21.08 -10.22
CA VAL A 147 -5.70 22.26 -10.71
C VAL A 147 -6.98 22.53 -9.91
N ARG A 148 -7.72 21.48 -9.56
CA ARG A 148 -8.93 21.61 -8.74
C ARG A 148 -8.58 21.95 -7.29
N ALA A 149 -7.53 21.33 -6.74
CA ALA A 149 -7.07 21.61 -5.38
C ALA A 149 -6.69 23.10 -5.20
N ARG A 150 -5.92 23.67 -6.14
CA ARG A 150 -5.56 25.11 -6.16
C ARG A 150 -6.77 26.05 -6.30
N ARG A 151 -7.83 25.61 -7.01
CA ARG A 151 -9.07 26.39 -7.10
C ARG A 151 -9.86 26.38 -5.79
N LEU A 152 -9.86 25.27 -5.05
CA LEU A 152 -10.53 25.15 -3.76
C LEU A 152 -9.77 25.89 -2.65
N CYS A 153 -8.44 25.92 -2.71
CA CYS A 153 -7.58 26.58 -1.74
C CYS A 153 -6.50 27.39 -2.49
N PRO A 154 -6.70 28.72 -2.67
CA PRO A 154 -5.72 29.57 -3.36
C PRO A 154 -4.37 29.66 -2.64
N ASP A 155 -4.36 29.56 -1.30
CA ASP A 155 -3.14 29.62 -0.45
C ASP A 155 -2.47 28.25 -0.26
N LEU A 156 -2.83 27.26 -1.08
CA LEU A 156 -2.37 25.88 -0.97
C LEU A 156 -0.85 25.77 -1.21
N VAL A 157 -0.14 25.19 -0.25
CA VAL A 157 1.29 24.90 -0.37
C VAL A 157 1.47 23.54 -1.01
N ILE A 158 2.15 23.50 -2.16
CA ILE A 158 2.44 22.26 -2.89
C ILE A 158 3.89 21.88 -2.64
N VAL A 159 4.09 20.69 -2.09
CA VAL A 159 5.40 20.09 -1.86
C VAL A 159 5.60 18.94 -2.85
N GLY A 160 6.81 18.87 -3.44
CA GLY A 160 7.19 17.79 -4.35
C GLY A 160 7.29 16.43 -3.63
N ASN A 161 7.16 15.34 -4.37
CA ASN A 161 7.19 13.99 -3.79
C ASN A 161 8.62 13.63 -3.32
N ARG A 162 8.78 13.28 -2.05
CA ARG A 162 10.04 12.73 -1.48
C ARG A 162 9.87 11.25 -1.08
N PHE A 163 9.56 10.38 -2.04
CA PHE A 163 9.20 8.97 -1.77
C PHE A 163 10.25 8.21 -0.97
N ASP A 164 11.53 8.49 -1.14
CA ASP A 164 12.60 7.79 -0.41
C ASP A 164 12.58 8.14 1.07
N ARG A 165 12.29 9.41 1.38
CA ARG A 165 12.05 9.87 2.74
C ARG A 165 10.80 9.22 3.33
N TYR A 166 9.72 9.09 2.56
CA TYR A 166 8.50 8.42 3.03
C TYR A 166 8.72 6.92 3.31
N ARG A 167 9.52 6.24 2.48
CA ARG A 167 9.95 4.85 2.72
C ARG A 167 10.81 4.72 3.97
N GLU A 168 11.76 5.62 4.17
CA GLU A 168 12.60 5.64 5.37
C GLU A 168 11.76 5.75 6.65
N VAL A 169 10.83 6.69 6.69
CA VAL A 169 9.93 6.86 7.83
C VAL A 169 8.99 5.67 7.99
N SER A 170 8.47 5.12 6.89
CA SER A 170 7.67 3.89 6.90
C SER A 170 8.42 2.74 7.56
N ARG A 171 9.71 2.52 7.23
CA ARG A 171 10.53 1.47 7.85
C ARG A 171 10.63 1.63 9.37
N GLN A 172 10.76 2.87 9.86
CA GLN A 172 10.78 3.17 11.31
C GLN A 172 9.46 2.78 11.97
N VAL A 173 8.31 3.19 11.39
CA VAL A 173 6.99 2.81 11.89
C VAL A 173 6.80 1.29 11.87
N MET A 174 7.11 0.64 10.75
CA MET A 174 6.97 -0.81 10.60
C MET A 174 7.87 -1.58 11.58
N ALA A 175 9.03 -1.06 11.95
CA ALA A 175 9.87 -1.64 13.00
C ALA A 175 9.17 -1.61 14.37
N ILE A 176 8.58 -0.47 14.75
CA ILE A 176 7.78 -0.36 15.99
C ILE A 176 6.64 -1.38 16.01
N LEU A 177 5.96 -1.59 14.88
CA LEU A 177 4.87 -2.57 14.77
C LEU A 177 5.38 -4.01 14.94
N ARG A 178 6.54 -4.34 14.36
CA ARG A 178 7.15 -5.68 14.46
C ARG A 178 7.67 -6.01 15.87
N ASP A 179 8.02 -5.00 16.67
CA ASP A 179 8.36 -5.20 18.08
C ASP A 179 7.17 -5.71 18.91
N VAL A 180 5.94 -5.41 18.49
CA VAL A 180 4.71 -5.81 19.20
C VAL A 180 4.34 -7.26 18.87
N THR A 181 4.40 -7.63 17.58
CA THR A 181 4.04 -8.96 17.10
C THR A 181 4.77 -9.27 15.80
N PRO A 182 5.16 -10.53 15.54
CA PRO A 182 5.66 -10.92 14.21
C PRO A 182 4.55 -10.96 13.14
N LEU A 183 3.28 -10.93 13.55
CA LEU A 183 2.13 -10.96 12.65
C LEU A 183 1.75 -9.55 12.20
N VAL A 184 2.60 -8.94 11.36
CA VAL A 184 2.38 -7.62 10.75
C VAL A 184 2.21 -7.78 9.25
N GLU A 185 1.10 -7.32 8.69
CA GLU A 185 0.83 -7.29 7.24
C GLU A 185 0.73 -5.84 6.77
N PRO A 186 1.79 -5.30 6.15
CA PRO A 186 1.74 -3.98 5.50
C PRO A 186 0.78 -3.97 4.31
N LEU A 187 -0.01 -2.91 4.18
CA LEU A 187 -0.90 -2.67 3.02
C LEU A 187 -0.30 -1.60 2.09
N SER A 188 0.33 -0.59 2.67
CA SER A 188 1.01 0.51 2.00
C SER A 188 2.16 1.00 2.88
N LEU A 189 2.78 2.13 2.52
CA LEU A 189 3.84 2.75 3.34
C LEU A 189 3.33 3.21 4.71
N ASP A 190 2.04 3.52 4.83
CA ASP A 190 1.45 4.18 5.99
C ASP A 190 0.45 3.34 6.78
N GLU A 191 0.15 2.11 6.35
CA GLU A 191 -0.79 1.26 7.08
C GLU A 191 -0.40 -0.23 7.12
N ALA A 192 -0.78 -0.87 8.21
CA ALA A 192 -0.60 -2.31 8.41
C ALA A 192 -1.69 -2.91 9.30
N PHE A 193 -2.01 -4.19 9.06
CA PHE A 193 -2.73 -5.02 10.01
C PHE A 193 -1.78 -5.72 10.97
N LEU A 194 -2.20 -5.87 12.22
CA LEU A 194 -1.50 -6.65 13.22
C LEU A 194 -2.46 -7.68 13.84
N ASP A 195 -1.97 -8.89 14.08
CA ASP A 195 -2.61 -9.86 14.97
C ASP A 195 -1.84 -9.90 16.30
N VAL A 196 -2.46 -9.35 17.33
CA VAL A 196 -1.86 -9.19 18.66
C VAL A 196 -2.32 -10.27 19.64
N ALA A 197 -3.02 -11.32 19.20
CA ALA A 197 -3.49 -12.39 20.07
C ALA A 197 -2.38 -13.00 20.93
N GLY A 198 -1.19 -13.19 20.35
CA GLY A 198 -0.01 -13.71 21.05
C GLY A 198 0.69 -12.72 21.98
N ALA A 199 0.42 -11.42 21.80
CA ALA A 199 1.06 -10.31 22.51
C ALA A 199 0.29 -9.90 23.78
N VAL A 200 -0.96 -10.32 23.93
CA VAL A 200 -1.86 -9.89 25.02
C VAL A 200 -1.28 -10.10 26.41
N ARG A 201 -0.59 -11.22 26.64
CA ARG A 201 -0.01 -11.53 27.96
C ARG A 201 1.17 -10.61 28.35
N LEU A 202 1.86 -10.05 27.36
CA LEU A 202 3.03 -9.19 27.58
C LEU A 202 2.62 -7.72 27.69
N PHE A 203 1.71 -7.28 26.82
CA PHE A 203 1.43 -5.85 26.63
C PHE A 203 0.02 -5.44 27.11
N GLY A 204 -0.83 -6.39 27.48
CA GLY A 204 -2.21 -6.14 27.89
C GLY A 204 -3.23 -6.35 26.76
N PRO A 205 -4.51 -6.01 26.97
CA PRO A 205 -5.55 -6.23 25.97
C PRO A 205 -5.32 -5.37 24.71
N PRO A 206 -5.89 -5.76 23.54
CA PRO A 206 -5.65 -5.09 22.26
C PRO A 206 -5.85 -3.56 22.23
N PRO A 207 -6.84 -2.95 22.90
CA PRO A 207 -6.94 -1.48 22.99
C PRO A 207 -5.74 -0.83 23.70
N VAL A 208 -5.20 -1.47 24.74
CA VAL A 208 -4.00 -1.00 25.45
C VAL A 208 -2.77 -1.10 24.55
N ILE A 209 -2.65 -2.19 23.79
CA ILE A 209 -1.58 -2.35 22.79
C ILE A 209 -1.67 -1.25 21.73
N GLY A 210 -2.87 -0.93 21.26
CA GLY A 210 -3.10 0.15 20.29
C GLY A 210 -2.65 1.51 20.82
N GLU A 211 -2.98 1.85 22.07
CA GLU A 211 -2.52 3.11 22.68
C GLU A 211 -0.99 3.14 22.88
N GLN A 212 -0.38 2.01 23.26
CA GLN A 212 1.08 1.91 23.34
C GLN A 212 1.75 2.13 21.98
N ILE A 213 1.18 1.58 20.90
CA ILE A 213 1.68 1.82 19.54
C ILE A 213 1.58 3.31 19.19
N ARG A 214 0.43 3.94 19.44
CA ARG A 214 0.24 5.37 19.17
C ARG A 214 1.25 6.24 19.93
N ALA A 215 1.45 5.95 21.22
CA ALA A 215 2.43 6.65 22.03
C ALA A 215 3.86 6.46 21.50
N ARG A 216 4.26 5.22 21.18
CA ARG A 216 5.60 4.94 20.62
C ARG A 216 5.83 5.61 19.28
N VAL A 217 4.87 5.55 18.36
CA VAL A 217 4.97 6.21 17.05
C VAL A 217 5.09 7.74 17.23
N ARG A 218 4.33 8.31 18.18
CA ARG A 218 4.44 9.72 18.52
C ARG A 218 5.82 10.06 19.10
N ASP A 219 6.31 9.29 20.06
CA ASP A 219 7.55 9.58 20.79
C ASP A 219 8.81 9.31 19.96
N GLU A 220 8.81 8.24 19.15
CA GLU A 220 9.98 7.78 18.40
C GLU A 220 10.06 8.37 16.98
N VAL A 221 8.92 8.67 16.35
CA VAL A 221 8.84 9.11 14.93
C VAL A 221 8.29 10.54 14.77
N ASP A 222 7.75 11.14 15.84
CA ASP A 222 7.08 12.46 15.84
C ASP A 222 5.97 12.57 14.79
N LEU A 223 5.15 11.53 14.67
CA LEU A 223 4.00 11.48 13.74
C LEU A 223 2.72 10.99 14.41
N PRO A 224 1.55 11.51 14.00
CA PRO A 224 0.24 10.98 14.39
C PRO A 224 -0.07 9.65 13.69
N CYS A 225 -0.72 8.74 14.41
CA CYS A 225 -1.37 7.58 13.82
C CYS A 225 -2.70 7.28 14.50
N SER A 226 -3.61 6.71 13.71
CA SER A 226 -4.91 6.26 14.17
C SER A 226 -5.00 4.74 14.17
N VAL A 227 -5.67 4.18 15.19
CA VAL A 227 -5.72 2.73 15.40
C VAL A 227 -7.16 2.26 15.51
N GLY A 228 -7.50 1.22 14.75
CA GLY A 228 -8.77 0.51 14.88
C GLY A 228 -8.56 -0.87 15.48
N VAL A 229 -9.39 -1.25 16.44
CA VAL A 229 -9.30 -2.54 17.15
C VAL A 229 -10.60 -3.32 16.97
N GLY A 230 -10.53 -4.53 16.43
CA GLY A 230 -11.73 -5.34 16.20
C GLY A 230 -11.46 -6.84 16.04
N PRO A 231 -12.53 -7.65 15.87
CA PRO A 231 -12.43 -9.10 15.69
C PRO A 231 -11.87 -9.52 14.34
N THR A 232 -12.00 -8.64 13.34
CA THR A 232 -11.66 -8.92 11.94
C THR A 232 -10.91 -7.76 11.30
N LYS A 233 -10.19 -8.03 10.21
CA LYS A 233 -9.49 -7.00 9.43
C LYS A 233 -10.43 -5.90 8.94
N SER A 234 -11.59 -6.28 8.40
CA SER A 234 -12.57 -5.31 7.90
C SER A 234 -13.08 -4.36 8.96
N VAL A 235 -13.39 -4.87 10.16
CA VAL A 235 -13.82 -4.03 11.28
C VAL A 235 -12.65 -3.16 11.76
N ALA A 236 -11.47 -3.73 12.00
CA ALA A 236 -10.31 -2.95 12.44
C ALA A 236 -9.98 -1.81 11.46
N LYS A 237 -10.01 -2.06 10.15
CA LYS A 237 -9.76 -1.02 9.14
C LYS A 237 -10.83 0.07 9.17
N LEU A 238 -12.12 -0.30 9.20
CA LEU A 238 -13.22 0.65 9.35
C LEU A 238 -13.03 1.56 10.56
N LEU A 239 -12.67 0.97 11.71
CA LEU A 239 -12.50 1.71 12.96
C LEU A 239 -11.32 2.66 12.92
N SER A 240 -10.19 2.26 12.34
CA SER A 240 -9.03 3.16 12.20
C SER A 240 -9.37 4.38 11.35
N ALA A 241 -10.14 4.22 10.28
CA ALA A 241 -10.57 5.32 9.42
C ALA A 241 -11.51 6.29 10.17
N LYS A 242 -12.40 5.76 11.02
CA LYS A 242 -13.28 6.57 11.88
C LYS A 242 -12.57 7.20 13.07
N ALA A 243 -11.44 6.64 13.49
CA ALA A 243 -10.64 7.16 14.60
C ALA A 243 -9.81 8.39 14.20
N LYS A 244 -9.64 8.66 12.89
CA LYS A 244 -8.87 9.80 12.40
C LYS A 244 -9.51 11.15 12.77
N PRO A 245 -8.70 12.17 13.14
CA PRO A 245 -7.25 12.14 13.34
C PRO A 245 -6.84 11.72 14.76
N ASP A 246 -5.65 11.13 14.86
CA ASP A 246 -4.88 10.83 16.05
C ASP A 246 -5.72 10.20 17.16
N GLY A 247 -6.43 9.12 16.80
CA GLY A 247 -7.38 8.47 17.69
C GLY A 247 -7.28 6.95 17.68
N LEU A 248 -7.92 6.35 18.68
CA LEU A 248 -8.15 4.91 18.73
C LEU A 248 -9.65 4.62 18.84
N LEU A 249 -10.13 3.66 18.06
CA LEU A 249 -11.51 3.19 18.16
C LEU A 249 -11.55 1.67 18.26
N HIS A 250 -12.35 1.16 19.20
CA HIS A 250 -12.51 -0.25 19.50
C HIS A 250 -14.00 -0.61 19.55
N TRP A 251 -14.38 -1.69 18.88
CA TRP A 251 -15.70 -2.31 19.04
C TRP A 251 -15.56 -3.72 19.61
N PRO A 252 -16.25 -4.03 20.74
CA PRO A 252 -16.39 -5.39 21.23
C PRO A 252 -17.02 -6.31 20.18
N ALA A 253 -16.59 -7.58 20.13
CA ALA A 253 -16.99 -8.51 19.08
C ALA A 253 -18.51 -8.78 19.02
N ASP A 254 -19.18 -8.76 20.17
CA ASP A 254 -20.62 -8.94 20.32
C ASP A 254 -21.45 -7.72 19.86
N GLU A 255 -20.85 -6.53 19.83
CA GLU A 255 -21.50 -5.30 19.37
C GLU A 255 -21.30 -5.02 17.87
N VAL A 256 -20.37 -5.72 17.21
CA VAL A 256 -19.96 -5.43 15.82
C VAL A 256 -21.14 -5.44 14.85
N VAL A 257 -21.98 -6.47 14.90
CA VAL A 257 -23.07 -6.63 13.93
C VAL A 257 -24.08 -5.49 14.07
N GLU A 258 -24.50 -5.17 15.30
CA GLU A 258 -25.44 -4.08 15.56
C GLU A 258 -24.90 -2.74 15.07
N ARG A 259 -23.62 -2.45 15.36
CA ARG A 259 -22.95 -1.20 14.98
C ARG A 259 -22.68 -1.08 13.48
N LEU A 260 -22.50 -2.20 12.78
CA LEU A 260 -22.30 -2.21 11.32
C LEU A 260 -23.58 -1.88 10.57
N ARG A 261 -24.72 -2.43 10.99
CA ARG A 261 -26.00 -2.35 10.24
C ARG A 261 -26.42 -0.94 9.81
N PRO A 262 -26.36 0.12 10.64
CA PRO A 262 -26.80 1.46 10.24
C PRO A 262 -25.81 2.18 9.32
N LEU A 263 -24.61 1.64 9.11
CA LEU A 263 -23.62 2.30 8.27
C LEU A 263 -24.03 2.29 6.80
N PRO A 264 -23.65 3.31 6.02
CA PRO A 264 -23.84 3.29 4.59
C PRO A 264 -22.88 2.28 3.94
N VAL A 265 -23.29 1.67 2.82
CA VAL A 265 -22.49 0.64 2.11
C VAL A 265 -21.08 1.10 1.74
N ARG A 266 -20.90 2.39 1.44
CA ARG A 266 -19.60 3.00 1.11
C ARG A 266 -18.55 2.88 2.22
N GLU A 267 -18.96 2.58 3.45
CA GLU A 267 -18.04 2.35 4.56
C GLU A 267 -17.53 0.91 4.65
N LEU A 268 -18.13 -0.05 3.92
CA LEU A 268 -17.62 -1.41 3.88
C LEU A 268 -16.31 -1.49 3.08
N TRP A 269 -15.25 -1.92 3.75
CA TRP A 269 -13.96 -2.18 3.11
C TRP A 269 -14.04 -3.37 2.14
N GLY A 270 -14.28 -3.06 0.88
CA GLY A 270 -14.49 -4.03 -0.19
C GLY A 270 -15.52 -3.58 -1.23
N ALA A 271 -16.31 -2.55 -0.95
CA ALA A 271 -17.20 -1.91 -1.92
C ALA A 271 -16.48 -0.72 -2.58
N GLY A 272 -16.02 -0.89 -3.82
CA GLY A 272 -15.48 0.22 -4.61
C GLY A 272 -16.59 1.15 -5.12
N PRO A 273 -16.28 2.38 -5.58
CA PRO A 273 -17.30 3.36 -5.99
C PRO A 273 -18.33 2.83 -6.99
N LYS A 274 -17.89 2.09 -8.02
CA LYS A 274 -18.81 1.46 -8.99
C LYS A 274 -19.70 0.38 -8.37
N THR A 275 -19.17 -0.36 -7.39
CA THR A 275 -19.94 -1.38 -6.67
C THR A 275 -20.96 -0.71 -5.75
N VAL A 276 -20.59 0.38 -5.09
CA VAL A 276 -21.48 1.21 -4.27
C VAL A 276 -22.62 1.76 -5.12
N GLU A 277 -22.32 2.45 -6.23
CA GLU A 277 -23.34 2.98 -7.15
C GLU A 277 -24.30 1.88 -7.62
N ARG A 278 -23.75 0.71 -7.96
CA ARG A 278 -24.56 -0.43 -8.41
C ARG A 278 -25.38 -1.07 -7.28
N LEU A 279 -24.99 -0.99 -6.02
CA LEU A 279 -25.81 -1.47 -4.90
C LEU A 279 -26.90 -0.46 -4.56
N GLU A 280 -26.54 0.82 -4.52
CA GLU A 280 -27.46 1.94 -4.29
C GLU A 280 -28.55 2.02 -5.37
N SER A 281 -28.23 1.71 -6.64
CA SER A 281 -29.23 1.65 -7.72
C SER A 281 -30.27 0.53 -7.55
N PHE A 282 -30.01 -0.44 -6.67
CA PHE A 282 -30.95 -1.51 -6.28
C PHE A 282 -31.56 -1.26 -4.89
N GLY A 283 -31.38 -0.07 -4.30
CA GLY A 283 -31.89 0.29 -2.98
C GLY A 283 -31.10 -0.31 -1.81
N LEU A 284 -29.88 -0.81 -2.05
CA LEU A 284 -29.00 -1.37 -1.03
C LEU A 284 -28.00 -0.31 -0.56
N ASP A 285 -28.49 0.68 0.19
CA ASP A 285 -27.74 1.85 0.65
C ASP A 285 -27.02 1.64 2.00
N THR A 286 -27.49 0.69 2.81
CA THR A 286 -26.97 0.38 4.14
C THR A 286 -26.34 -1.00 4.23
N VAL A 287 -25.41 -1.16 5.18
CA VAL A 287 -24.82 -2.46 5.51
C VAL A 287 -25.88 -3.45 5.99
N GLY A 288 -26.87 -2.97 6.74
CA GLY A 288 -28.03 -3.77 7.16
C GLY A 288 -28.81 -4.34 5.97
N ALA A 289 -29.09 -3.52 4.96
CA ALA A 289 -29.76 -3.98 3.73
C ALA A 289 -28.97 -5.08 3.02
N ILE A 290 -27.64 -4.98 2.97
CA ILE A 290 -26.78 -6.03 2.41
C ILE A 290 -26.82 -7.29 3.28
N ALA A 291 -26.74 -7.14 4.60
CA ALA A 291 -26.78 -8.26 5.54
C ALA A 291 -28.11 -9.04 5.50
N ASP A 292 -29.21 -8.39 5.14
CA ASP A 292 -30.53 -9.00 5.04
C ASP A 292 -30.84 -9.55 3.64
N THR A 293 -30.05 -9.17 2.64
CA THR A 293 -30.21 -9.64 1.27
C THR A 293 -29.66 -11.06 1.11
N ASP A 294 -30.39 -11.90 0.36
CA ASP A 294 -29.93 -13.24 -0.01
C ASP A 294 -28.60 -13.18 -0.79
N GLN A 295 -27.67 -14.06 -0.43
CA GLN A 295 -26.33 -14.09 -1.00
C GLN A 295 -26.35 -14.23 -2.52
N ARG A 296 -27.22 -15.07 -3.10
CA ARG A 296 -27.27 -15.28 -4.55
C ARG A 296 -27.73 -14.02 -5.27
N THR A 297 -28.61 -13.24 -4.63
CA THR A 297 -29.04 -11.93 -5.14
C THR A 297 -27.87 -10.95 -5.17
N LEU A 298 -27.09 -10.85 -4.09
CA LEU A 298 -25.87 -10.02 -4.05
C LEU A 298 -24.86 -10.43 -5.12
N GLN A 299 -24.70 -11.74 -5.38
CA GLN A 299 -23.81 -12.24 -6.42
C GLN A 299 -24.27 -11.86 -7.84
N ARG A 300 -25.58 -11.82 -8.10
CA ARG A 300 -26.11 -11.32 -9.39
C ARG A 300 -25.95 -9.81 -9.53
N VAL A 301 -26.11 -9.06 -8.44
CA VAL A 301 -25.97 -7.60 -8.44
C VAL A 301 -24.52 -7.18 -8.55
N ALA A 302 -23.62 -7.65 -7.69
CA ALA A 302 -22.24 -7.16 -7.62
C ALA A 302 -21.20 -8.06 -8.32
N GLY A 303 -21.62 -9.23 -8.82
CA GLY A 303 -20.72 -10.27 -9.34
C GLY A 303 -20.45 -11.36 -8.29
N GLU A 304 -20.07 -12.55 -8.76
CA GLU A 304 -20.04 -13.76 -7.93
C GLU A 304 -19.11 -13.67 -6.71
N SER A 305 -17.87 -13.23 -6.93
CA SER A 305 -16.87 -13.10 -5.85
C SER A 305 -17.18 -11.91 -4.93
N VAL A 306 -17.52 -10.75 -5.51
CA VAL A 306 -17.77 -9.51 -4.76
C VAL A 306 -19.03 -9.64 -3.92
N GLY A 307 -20.11 -10.19 -4.47
CA GLY A 307 -21.37 -10.39 -3.75
C GLY A 307 -21.22 -11.33 -2.56
N LEU A 308 -20.46 -12.42 -2.71
CA LEU A 308 -20.12 -13.32 -1.59
C LEU A 308 -19.35 -12.58 -0.50
N LYS A 309 -18.32 -11.82 -0.89
CA LYS A 309 -17.50 -11.05 0.05
C LYS A 309 -18.32 -10.01 0.81
N LEU A 310 -19.13 -9.22 0.12
CA LEU A 310 -19.98 -8.19 0.74
C LEU A 310 -21.00 -8.80 1.72
N SER A 311 -21.59 -9.93 1.35
CA SER A 311 -22.50 -10.70 2.21
C SER A 311 -21.84 -11.09 3.54
N GLN A 312 -20.59 -11.54 3.52
CA GLN A 312 -19.84 -11.89 4.73
C GLN A 312 -19.49 -10.64 5.55
N LEU A 313 -18.93 -9.62 4.90
CA LEU A 313 -18.49 -8.39 5.56
C LEU A 313 -19.64 -7.65 6.24
N ALA A 314 -20.81 -7.61 5.62
CA ALA A 314 -21.99 -6.97 6.19
C ALA A 314 -22.49 -7.64 7.48
N ARG A 315 -22.12 -8.90 7.71
CA ARG A 315 -22.41 -9.67 8.94
C ARG A 315 -21.22 -9.68 9.91
N GLY A 316 -20.24 -8.78 9.73
CA GLY A 316 -19.03 -8.71 10.54
C GLY A 316 -18.06 -9.87 10.32
N GLN A 317 -18.29 -10.71 9.31
CA GLN A 317 -17.46 -11.89 9.04
C GLN A 317 -16.37 -11.54 8.02
N ASP A 318 -15.14 -11.87 8.35
CA ASP A 318 -14.00 -11.77 7.44
C ASP A 318 -13.08 -12.97 7.69
N PRO A 319 -13.00 -13.94 6.75
CA PRO A 319 -12.17 -15.13 6.94
C PRO A 319 -10.68 -14.84 6.78
N ARG A 320 -10.29 -13.64 6.29
CA ARG A 320 -8.89 -13.29 6.03
C ARG A 320 -8.11 -13.15 7.34
N ARG A 321 -6.99 -13.88 7.42
CA ARG A 321 -6.02 -13.79 8.53
C ARG A 321 -4.93 -12.78 8.19
N VAL A 322 -4.28 -12.21 9.21
CA VAL A 322 -3.07 -11.39 9.04
C VAL A 322 -1.94 -12.31 8.56
N SER A 323 -1.34 -11.97 7.43
CA SER A 323 -0.28 -12.70 6.74
C SER A 323 0.91 -11.77 6.52
N PRO A 324 2.06 -12.00 7.19
CA PRO A 324 3.22 -11.13 7.04
C PRO A 324 3.88 -11.13 5.66
N LYS A 325 3.63 -12.18 4.88
CA LYS A 325 4.17 -12.32 3.53
C LYS A 325 3.01 -12.51 2.56
N GLU A 326 2.82 -11.54 1.67
CA GLU A 326 2.11 -11.76 0.41
C GLU A 326 3.11 -11.55 -0.72
N PRO A 327 3.43 -12.60 -1.52
CA PRO A 327 4.30 -12.41 -2.67
C PRO A 327 3.62 -11.45 -3.66
N ALA A 328 4.42 -10.58 -4.27
CA ALA A 328 3.94 -9.70 -5.32
C ALA A 328 3.30 -10.54 -6.45
N ARG A 329 2.15 -10.10 -6.94
CA ARG A 329 1.45 -10.78 -8.05
C ARG A 329 1.90 -10.28 -9.42
N SER A 330 2.40 -9.05 -9.46
CA SER A 330 2.91 -8.40 -10.65
C SER A 330 3.89 -7.28 -10.27
N VAL A 331 4.81 -6.97 -11.18
CA VAL A 331 5.70 -5.79 -11.12
C VAL A 331 5.39 -4.94 -12.34
N SER A 332 5.11 -3.66 -12.15
CA SER A 332 4.82 -2.74 -13.26
C SER A 332 5.36 -1.34 -13.02
N ALA A 333 5.54 -0.62 -14.12
CA ALA A 333 5.88 0.79 -14.15
C ALA A 333 4.97 1.49 -15.16
N SER A 334 4.54 2.71 -14.85
CA SER A 334 3.74 3.51 -15.78
C SER A 334 4.08 4.99 -15.65
N MET A 335 3.85 5.73 -16.72
CA MET A 335 4.12 7.16 -16.81
C MET A 335 2.95 7.87 -17.49
N THR A 336 2.39 8.88 -16.82
CA THR A 336 1.53 9.87 -17.48
C THR A 336 2.42 10.97 -18.01
N PHE A 337 2.36 11.27 -19.30
CA PHE A 337 3.16 12.30 -19.93
C PHE A 337 2.60 13.69 -19.63
N ASP A 338 3.46 14.72 -19.60
CA ASP A 338 3.04 16.12 -19.42
C ASP A 338 2.22 16.63 -20.60
N GLU A 339 2.60 16.22 -21.81
CA GLU A 339 1.87 16.43 -23.06
C GLU A 339 1.51 15.08 -23.68
N ASP A 340 0.42 15.02 -24.44
CA ASP A 340 0.06 13.76 -25.10
C ASP A 340 1.01 13.52 -26.29
N ILE A 341 1.52 12.30 -26.40
CA ILE A 341 2.51 11.90 -27.40
C ILE A 341 1.81 11.16 -28.54
N ASP A 342 2.12 11.53 -29.79
CA ASP A 342 1.70 10.82 -31.00
C ASP A 342 2.89 10.36 -31.87
N ASP A 343 4.12 10.65 -31.45
CA ASP A 343 5.37 10.20 -32.07
C ASP A 343 5.70 8.74 -31.69
N PRO A 344 5.66 7.78 -32.64
CA PRO A 344 5.96 6.37 -32.39
C PRO A 344 7.36 6.16 -31.80
N ASP A 345 8.38 6.86 -32.30
CA ASP A 345 9.77 6.66 -31.86
C ASP A 345 9.92 7.04 -30.38
N LEU A 346 9.27 8.13 -29.99
CA LEU A 346 9.23 8.54 -28.59
C LEU A 346 8.47 7.53 -27.73
N LEU A 347 7.35 6.95 -28.21
CA LEU A 347 6.61 5.92 -27.47
C LEU A 347 7.47 4.67 -27.23
N HIS A 348 8.19 4.18 -28.24
CA HIS A 348 9.12 3.04 -28.10
C HIS A 348 10.24 3.31 -27.09
N ARG A 349 10.83 4.51 -27.12
CA ARG A 349 11.84 4.91 -26.10
C ARG A 349 11.24 4.90 -24.69
N ARG A 350 10.00 5.38 -24.52
CA ARG A 350 9.32 5.34 -23.21
C ARG A 350 8.97 3.91 -22.78
N ILE A 351 8.63 3.02 -23.71
CA ILE A 351 8.47 1.59 -23.42
C ILE A 351 9.79 0.99 -22.91
N LEU A 352 10.91 1.22 -23.60
CA LEU A 352 12.22 0.73 -23.16
C LEU A 352 12.56 1.23 -21.76
N GLN A 353 12.34 2.52 -21.49
CA GLN A 353 12.57 3.12 -20.17
C GLN A 353 11.72 2.46 -19.06
N LEU A 354 10.44 2.15 -19.35
CA LEU A 354 9.56 1.47 -18.39
C LEU A 354 9.96 0.00 -18.22
N SER A 355 10.35 -0.68 -19.29
CA SER A 355 10.82 -2.07 -19.29
C SER A 355 12.09 -2.24 -18.48
N GLU A 356 13.05 -1.30 -18.59
CA GLU A 356 14.28 -1.31 -17.77
C GLU A 356 13.96 -1.24 -16.28
N LYS A 357 13.03 -0.35 -15.89
CA LYS A 357 12.57 -0.24 -14.49
C LYS A 357 11.90 -1.53 -14.01
N VAL A 358 11.08 -2.17 -14.84
CA VAL A 358 10.41 -3.42 -14.48
C VAL A 358 11.43 -4.57 -14.38
N GLY A 359 12.31 -4.72 -15.37
CA GLY A 359 13.36 -5.74 -15.40
C GLY A 359 14.30 -5.64 -14.19
N ARG A 360 14.80 -4.44 -13.88
CA ARG A 360 15.65 -4.21 -12.70
C ARG A 360 14.94 -4.64 -11.41
N ARG A 361 13.66 -4.30 -11.25
CA ARG A 361 12.88 -4.66 -10.06
C ARG A 361 12.62 -6.17 -9.95
N LEU A 362 12.43 -6.85 -11.07
CA LEU A 362 12.32 -8.32 -11.12
C LEU A 362 13.63 -8.98 -10.68
N ARG A 363 14.75 -8.54 -11.25
CA ARG A 363 16.10 -9.07 -10.95
C ARG A 363 16.53 -8.80 -9.51
N ALA A 364 16.31 -7.58 -9.01
CA ALA A 364 16.59 -7.22 -7.61
C ALA A 364 15.77 -8.08 -6.62
N ALA A 365 14.56 -8.50 -7.00
CA ALA A 365 13.73 -9.38 -6.20
C ALA A 365 13.98 -10.88 -6.47
N ALA A 366 14.93 -11.23 -7.34
CA ALA A 366 15.23 -12.60 -7.77
C ALA A 366 13.99 -13.37 -8.31
N ILE A 367 13.05 -12.67 -8.92
CA ILE A 367 11.83 -13.24 -9.52
C ILE A 367 11.76 -12.94 -11.01
N ALA A 368 11.09 -13.82 -11.76
CA ALA A 368 10.81 -13.64 -13.17
C ALA A 368 9.32 -13.89 -13.44
N GLY A 369 8.79 -13.39 -14.55
CA GLY A 369 7.37 -13.57 -14.87
C GLY A 369 7.12 -13.94 -16.32
N ARG A 370 5.94 -14.51 -16.58
CA ARG A 370 5.59 -15.01 -17.93
C ARG A 370 4.74 -14.05 -18.73
N THR A 371 3.92 -13.25 -18.07
CA THR A 371 2.89 -12.46 -18.76
C THR A 371 3.27 -10.99 -18.76
N ILE A 372 3.67 -10.49 -19.94
CA ILE A 372 3.99 -9.09 -20.20
C ILE A 372 2.70 -8.38 -20.61
N THR A 373 2.46 -7.20 -20.05
CA THR A 373 1.24 -6.40 -20.23
C THR A 373 1.60 -4.96 -20.58
N LEU A 374 1.12 -4.49 -21.73
CA LEU A 374 1.12 -3.09 -22.14
C LEU A 374 -0.21 -2.45 -21.77
N THR A 375 -0.14 -1.28 -21.13
CA THR A 375 -1.30 -0.42 -20.85
C THR A 375 -1.12 0.90 -21.57
N VAL A 376 -2.10 1.29 -22.37
CA VAL A 376 -2.13 2.56 -23.08
C VAL A 376 -3.37 3.32 -22.67
N ARG A 377 -3.21 4.57 -22.24
CA ARG A 377 -4.34 5.49 -22.04
C ARG A 377 -4.23 6.61 -23.06
N PHE A 378 -5.34 6.90 -23.74
CA PHE A 378 -5.42 7.96 -24.73
C PHE A 378 -5.80 9.31 -24.11
N ALA A 379 -5.68 10.38 -24.89
CA ALA A 379 -6.15 11.72 -24.52
C ALA A 379 -7.65 11.75 -24.14
N SER A 380 -8.46 10.83 -24.69
CA SER A 380 -9.88 10.62 -24.35
C SER A 380 -10.10 10.01 -22.96
N PHE A 381 -9.05 9.66 -22.21
CA PHE A 381 -9.05 8.86 -20.98
C PHE A 381 -9.48 7.39 -21.16
N GLU A 382 -9.81 6.96 -22.38
CA GLU A 382 -9.96 5.54 -22.69
C GLU A 382 -8.64 4.82 -22.41
N THR A 383 -8.72 3.70 -21.69
CA THR A 383 -7.56 2.87 -21.34
C THR A 383 -7.73 1.50 -21.95
N ILE A 384 -6.75 1.08 -22.74
CA ILE A 384 -6.66 -0.25 -23.31
C ILE A 384 -5.48 -1.00 -22.69
N THR A 385 -5.64 -2.31 -22.55
CA THR A 385 -4.59 -3.20 -22.07
C THR A 385 -4.43 -4.35 -23.06
N ARG A 386 -3.19 -4.70 -23.36
CA ARG A 386 -2.81 -5.85 -24.18
C ARG A 386 -1.75 -6.64 -23.44
N SER A 387 -1.77 -7.96 -23.56
CA SER A 387 -0.84 -8.81 -22.84
C SER A 387 -0.46 -10.03 -23.65
N ARG A 388 0.77 -10.50 -23.48
CA ARG A 388 1.28 -11.75 -24.04
C ARG A 388 1.90 -12.58 -22.94
N THR A 389 1.60 -13.87 -22.92
CA THR A 389 2.22 -14.83 -22.02
C THR A 389 3.27 -15.63 -22.77
N LEU A 390 4.51 -15.57 -22.28
CA LEU A 390 5.64 -16.30 -22.81
C LEU A 390 5.65 -17.77 -22.30
N PRO A 391 6.24 -18.70 -23.07
CA PRO A 391 6.42 -20.08 -22.64
C PRO A 391 7.31 -20.23 -21.40
N ALA A 392 8.35 -19.39 -21.30
CA ALA A 392 9.29 -19.34 -20.20
C ALA A 392 9.20 -17.98 -19.47
N PRO A 393 9.46 -17.94 -18.15
CA PRO A 393 9.51 -16.68 -17.42
C PRO A 393 10.74 -15.86 -17.82
N THR A 394 10.62 -14.53 -17.82
CA THR A 394 11.71 -13.61 -18.11
C THR A 394 11.76 -12.49 -17.08
N ASP A 395 12.97 -12.01 -16.81
CA ASP A 395 13.32 -10.81 -16.06
C ASP A 395 14.18 -9.84 -16.92
N ARG A 396 14.37 -10.16 -18.20
CA ARG A 396 15.22 -9.43 -19.15
C ARG A 396 14.53 -8.19 -19.65
N THR A 397 15.25 -7.06 -19.62
CA THR A 397 14.74 -5.77 -20.10
C THR A 397 14.36 -5.86 -21.58
N HIS A 398 15.22 -6.48 -22.38
CA HIS A 398 15.06 -6.64 -23.82
C HIS A 398 13.78 -7.42 -24.17
N ASP A 399 13.53 -8.56 -23.54
CA ASP A 399 12.34 -9.36 -23.80
C ASP A 399 11.06 -8.57 -23.47
N ILE A 400 11.07 -7.84 -22.35
CA ILE A 400 9.94 -7.05 -21.90
C ILE A 400 9.68 -5.88 -22.87
N SER A 401 10.72 -5.18 -23.34
CA SER A 401 10.57 -4.08 -24.30
C SER A 401 10.08 -4.58 -25.64
N SER A 402 10.74 -5.59 -26.23
CA SER A 402 10.39 -6.09 -27.57
C SER A 402 8.95 -6.61 -27.65
N ILE A 403 8.48 -7.32 -26.62
CA ILE A 403 7.09 -7.77 -26.58
C ILE A 403 6.13 -6.59 -26.38
N SER A 404 6.49 -5.61 -25.55
CA SER A 404 5.67 -4.42 -25.34
C SER A 404 5.57 -3.56 -26.60
N ASP A 405 6.66 -3.43 -27.37
CA ASP A 405 6.72 -2.75 -28.66
C ASP A 405 5.83 -3.47 -29.68
N ALA A 406 5.96 -4.79 -29.82
CA ALA A 406 5.10 -5.56 -30.72
C ALA A 406 3.61 -5.47 -30.34
N LEU A 407 3.29 -5.38 -29.04
CA LEU A 407 1.92 -5.13 -28.58
C LEU A 407 1.44 -3.70 -28.89
N LEU A 408 2.33 -2.71 -28.91
CA LEU A 408 2.02 -1.33 -29.30
C LEU A 408 1.75 -1.25 -30.81
N ASP A 409 2.64 -1.83 -31.62
CA ASP A 409 2.54 -1.81 -33.09
C ASP A 409 1.28 -2.53 -33.58
N GLY A 410 0.93 -3.63 -32.93
CA GLY A 410 -0.31 -4.37 -33.18
C GLY A 410 -1.59 -3.55 -32.93
N LEU A 411 -1.53 -2.45 -32.17
CA LEU A 411 -2.68 -1.55 -31.98
C LEU A 411 -2.94 -0.64 -33.19
N ARG A 412 -1.97 -0.51 -34.11
CA ARG A 412 -2.07 0.34 -35.31
C ARG A 412 -2.61 1.73 -34.98
N LEU A 413 -1.87 2.44 -34.13
CA LEU A 413 -2.26 3.76 -33.63
C LEU A 413 -2.20 4.82 -34.75
N GLU A 414 -3.27 4.95 -35.54
CA GLU A 414 -3.37 5.98 -36.56
C GLU A 414 -3.65 7.35 -35.92
N ARG A 415 -2.58 8.12 -35.62
CA ARG A 415 -2.64 9.48 -35.03
C ARG A 415 -3.35 9.55 -33.67
N ALA A 416 -3.37 8.43 -32.94
CA ALA A 416 -3.94 8.40 -31.60
C ALA A 416 -2.97 9.08 -30.61
N ARG A 417 -3.45 10.11 -29.92
CA ARG A 417 -2.67 10.80 -28.89
C ARG A 417 -2.64 9.99 -27.60
N VAL A 418 -1.46 9.53 -27.21
CA VAL A 418 -1.21 8.73 -26.02
C VAL A 418 -0.90 9.62 -24.83
N ARG A 419 -1.63 9.42 -23.74
CA ARG A 419 -1.52 10.17 -22.49
C ARG A 419 -0.69 9.45 -21.43
N LEU A 420 -0.79 8.12 -21.37
CA LEU A 420 -0.03 7.29 -20.44
C LEU A 420 0.37 5.97 -21.12
N LEU A 421 1.60 5.54 -20.85
CA LEU A 421 2.07 4.18 -21.09
C LEU A 421 2.38 3.48 -19.79
N GLY A 422 2.13 2.18 -19.75
CA GLY A 422 2.49 1.30 -18.65
C GLY A 422 2.95 -0.06 -19.15
N VAL A 423 4.01 -0.58 -18.55
CA VAL A 423 4.55 -1.92 -18.80
C VAL A 423 4.50 -2.70 -17.49
N GLY A 424 4.06 -3.94 -17.55
CA GLY A 424 3.98 -4.80 -16.38
C GLY A 424 4.24 -6.26 -16.70
N VAL A 425 4.80 -6.96 -15.71
CA VAL A 425 5.05 -8.40 -15.76
C VAL A 425 4.28 -9.06 -14.61
N SER A 426 3.60 -10.16 -14.91
CA SER A 426 2.80 -10.95 -13.97
C SER A 426 3.03 -12.44 -14.19
N ASN A 427 2.32 -13.27 -13.43
CA ASN A 427 2.58 -14.72 -13.35
C ASN A 427 4.03 -14.98 -12.91
N LEU A 428 4.35 -14.39 -11.75
CA LEU A 428 5.69 -14.36 -11.18
C LEU A 428 6.05 -15.70 -10.53
N GLY A 429 7.31 -16.09 -10.66
CA GLY A 429 7.92 -17.25 -10.00
C GLY A 429 9.41 -17.03 -9.78
N ASP A 430 10.09 -18.03 -9.24
CA ASP A 430 11.52 -17.95 -8.95
C ASP A 430 12.34 -17.72 -10.23
N GLY A 431 13.16 -16.67 -10.25
CA GLY A 431 13.98 -16.29 -11.42
C GLY A 431 15.14 -17.24 -11.73
N GLY A 432 15.38 -18.24 -10.86
CA GLY A 432 16.49 -19.20 -10.98
C GLY A 432 16.13 -20.55 -11.60
N MET A 433 14.95 -20.72 -12.22
CA MET A 433 14.62 -21.99 -12.85
C MET A 433 15.54 -22.27 -14.05
N PRO A 434 16.23 -23.42 -14.10
CA PRO A 434 17.06 -23.79 -15.23
C PRO A 434 16.18 -23.97 -16.48
N GLU A 435 16.41 -23.13 -17.48
CA GLU A 435 15.74 -23.23 -18.77
C GLU A 435 16.37 -24.36 -19.59
N GLN A 436 15.53 -25.23 -20.16
CA GLN A 436 16.01 -26.27 -21.07
C GLN A 436 16.39 -25.63 -22.40
N LEU A 437 17.70 -25.58 -22.69
CA LEU A 437 18.24 -25.06 -23.94
C LEU A 437 17.65 -25.81 -25.14
N SER A 438 16.95 -25.11 -26.04
CA SER A 438 16.58 -25.64 -27.35
C SER A 438 17.73 -25.46 -28.32
N LEU A 439 18.11 -26.53 -29.03
CA LEU A 439 19.29 -26.57 -29.89
C LEU A 439 19.14 -25.81 -31.23
N ASP A 440 17.93 -25.36 -31.56
CA ASP A 440 17.59 -24.80 -32.87
C ASP A 440 16.89 -23.43 -32.73
N ALA A 441 17.59 -22.33 -33.00
CA ALA A 441 16.96 -21.04 -33.29
C ALA A 441 17.98 -20.02 -33.87
N ALA A 442 18.29 -20.16 -35.16
CA ALA A 442 18.67 -19.00 -35.97
C ALA A 442 17.37 -18.48 -36.60
N VAL A 443 16.91 -17.30 -36.17
CA VAL A 443 15.81 -16.57 -36.82
C VAL A 443 16.30 -15.16 -37.11
N ASP A 444 16.01 -14.71 -38.33
CA ASP A 444 16.38 -13.42 -38.91
C ASP A 444 15.68 -12.27 -38.14
N PRO A 445 16.40 -11.25 -37.64
CA PRO A 445 15.84 -10.22 -36.77
C PRO A 445 15.07 -9.10 -37.50
N ASP A 446 15.01 -9.11 -38.83
CA ASP A 446 14.47 -8.00 -39.65
C ASP A 446 13.08 -8.27 -40.28
N GLY A 447 12.29 -9.19 -39.71
CA GLY A 447 10.94 -9.49 -40.20
C GLY A 447 9.83 -8.72 -39.48
N ASP A 448 8.85 -8.21 -40.22
CA ASP A 448 7.52 -7.75 -39.74
C ASP A 448 6.72 -8.93 -39.14
N GLY A 449 7.28 -9.61 -38.16
CA GLY A 449 6.86 -10.93 -37.68
C GLY A 449 5.69 -10.87 -36.70
N ASP A 450 4.85 -11.89 -36.78
CA ASP A 450 3.85 -12.21 -35.76
C ASP A 450 4.49 -12.18 -34.37
N ILE A 451 3.77 -11.74 -33.33
CA ILE A 451 4.30 -11.61 -31.96
C ILE A 451 4.88 -12.97 -31.47
N ASP A 452 4.41 -14.09 -32.03
CA ASP A 452 4.96 -15.43 -31.77
C ASP A 452 6.37 -15.67 -32.35
N GLU A 453 6.73 -15.04 -33.47
CA GLU A 453 8.08 -15.08 -34.05
C GLU A 453 9.05 -14.23 -33.24
N VAL A 454 8.63 -13.02 -32.83
CA VAL A 454 9.40 -12.17 -31.90
C VAL A 454 9.67 -12.91 -30.59
N ALA A 455 8.65 -13.52 -30.00
CA ALA A 455 8.80 -14.32 -28.79
C ALA A 455 9.70 -15.55 -28.98
N ALA A 456 9.87 -16.06 -30.21
CA ALA A 456 10.76 -17.16 -30.54
C ALA A 456 12.22 -16.72 -30.69
N ALA A 457 12.47 -15.62 -31.39
CA ALA A 457 13.80 -15.04 -31.57
C ALA A 457 14.42 -14.58 -30.23
N LEU A 458 13.61 -14.01 -29.34
CA LEU A 458 14.07 -13.55 -28.02
C LEU A 458 14.59 -14.68 -27.11
N ARG A 459 14.13 -15.92 -27.32
CA ARG A 459 14.61 -17.07 -26.52
C ARG A 459 16.06 -17.42 -26.79
N SER A 460 16.58 -17.15 -27.99
CA SER A 460 17.93 -17.58 -28.38
C SER A 460 19.01 -16.54 -28.11
N ASP A 461 18.66 -15.28 -27.84
CA ASP A 461 19.64 -14.22 -27.59
C ASP A 461 19.98 -14.05 -26.09
N HIS A 462 20.76 -15.00 -25.57
CA HIS A 462 21.25 -15.01 -24.19
C HIS A 462 22.26 -13.91 -23.86
N ARG A 463 22.66 -13.06 -24.83
CA ARG A 463 23.62 -11.98 -24.57
C ARG A 463 23.04 -10.92 -23.64
N TRP A 464 21.73 -10.67 -23.76
CA TRP A 464 21.03 -9.65 -22.98
C TRP A 464 20.97 -9.96 -21.48
N ASP A 465 20.92 -11.25 -21.12
CA ASP A 465 21.01 -11.71 -19.74
C ASP A 465 22.28 -11.22 -19.05
N HIS A 466 23.41 -11.28 -19.75
CA HIS A 466 24.68 -10.82 -19.21
C HIS A 466 24.74 -9.29 -19.16
N VAL A 467 24.19 -8.60 -20.18
CA VAL A 467 24.16 -7.14 -20.25
C VAL A 467 23.38 -6.54 -19.08
N ASP A 468 22.15 -7.00 -18.85
CA ASP A 468 21.28 -6.52 -17.77
C ASP A 468 21.95 -6.67 -16.39
N ARG A 469 22.50 -7.86 -16.10
CA ARG A 469 23.15 -8.14 -14.81
C ARG A 469 24.47 -7.38 -14.65
N VAL A 470 25.20 -7.10 -15.72
CA VAL A 470 26.38 -6.22 -15.67
C VAL A 470 25.96 -4.79 -15.39
N ALA A 471 24.93 -4.29 -16.07
CA ALA A 471 24.43 -2.93 -15.89
C ALA A 471 23.98 -2.70 -14.44
N ASP A 472 23.22 -3.64 -13.88
CA ASP A 472 22.77 -3.57 -12.48
C ASP A 472 23.94 -3.59 -11.50
N ARG A 473 24.92 -4.50 -11.67
CA ARG A 473 26.12 -4.53 -10.81
C ARG A 473 26.96 -3.25 -10.88
N VAL A 474 27.04 -2.63 -12.05
CA VAL A 474 27.77 -1.35 -12.20
C VAL A 474 27.00 -0.24 -11.49
N ALA A 475 25.68 -0.19 -11.64
CA ALA A 475 24.84 0.78 -10.94
C ALA A 475 24.94 0.61 -9.40
N GLU A 476 24.95 -0.63 -8.89
CA GLU A 476 25.12 -0.93 -7.47
C GLU A 476 26.50 -0.53 -6.93
N ARG A 477 27.56 -0.79 -7.71
CA ARG A 477 28.95 -0.57 -7.29
C ARG A 477 29.33 0.91 -7.26
N PHE A 478 28.78 1.71 -8.16
CA PHE A 478 29.11 3.12 -8.32
C PHE A 478 27.89 3.95 -7.95
N ASP A 479 27.71 4.17 -6.64
CA ASP A 479 26.59 4.93 -6.08
C ASP A 479 26.46 6.29 -6.79
N GLY A 480 25.33 6.51 -7.47
CA GLY A 480 25.04 7.71 -8.27
C GLY A 480 25.33 7.62 -9.78
N LEU A 481 25.95 6.54 -10.28
CA LEU A 481 26.15 6.34 -11.72
C LEU A 481 24.92 5.66 -12.34
N ARG A 482 24.23 6.34 -13.27
CA ARG A 482 23.13 5.72 -14.03
C ARG A 482 23.68 5.00 -15.25
N VAL A 483 23.58 3.67 -15.24
CA VAL A 483 23.78 2.84 -16.43
C VAL A 483 22.41 2.55 -17.04
N SER A 484 22.25 2.90 -18.31
CA SER A 484 21.01 2.68 -19.06
C SER A 484 21.35 2.42 -20.53
N TYR A 485 20.36 2.05 -21.32
CA TYR A 485 20.52 1.77 -22.74
C TYR A 485 20.87 3.04 -23.51
N ALA A 486 21.80 2.96 -24.46
CA ALA A 486 22.25 4.12 -25.23
C ALA A 486 21.10 4.82 -25.98
N ALA A 487 20.06 4.08 -26.40
CA ALA A 487 18.85 4.63 -27.01
C ALA A 487 18.01 5.53 -26.08
N LEU A 488 18.32 5.56 -24.79
CA LEU A 488 17.72 6.43 -23.79
C LEU A 488 18.60 7.65 -23.45
N LEU A 489 19.77 7.77 -24.06
CA LEU A 489 20.73 8.86 -23.86
C LEU A 489 20.67 9.78 -25.09
N ASP A 490 19.74 10.73 -25.12
CA ASP A 490 19.72 11.79 -26.14
C ASP A 490 20.45 13.06 -25.64
N ASP A 491 21.12 13.74 -26.58
CA ASP A 491 22.08 14.84 -26.40
C ASP A 491 21.53 16.18 -25.81
N HIS A 492 20.30 16.22 -25.30
CA HIS A 492 19.64 17.47 -24.87
C HIS A 492 18.82 17.42 -23.55
N GLU A 493 18.92 16.37 -22.73
CA GLU A 493 18.25 16.42 -21.42
C GLU A 493 19.06 17.26 -20.41
N ASP A 494 18.49 18.40 -20.00
CA ASP A 494 18.98 19.23 -18.90
C ASP A 494 19.03 18.37 -17.62
N PRO A 495 20.20 18.17 -16.98
CA PRO A 495 20.36 17.29 -15.82
C PRO A 495 19.49 17.68 -14.61
N ALA A 496 18.81 18.83 -14.65
CA ALA A 496 17.86 19.29 -13.63
C ALA A 496 16.43 18.70 -13.74
N GLU A 497 15.97 18.24 -14.91
CA GLU A 497 14.61 17.68 -15.07
C GLU A 497 14.51 16.19 -14.67
N VAL A 498 15.66 15.53 -14.49
CA VAL A 498 15.74 14.15 -13.98
C VAL A 498 16.40 14.11 -12.61
N ALA A 499 16.03 15.06 -11.74
CA ALA A 499 16.41 15.03 -10.33
C ALA A 499 16.10 13.65 -9.71
N PRO A 500 17.04 13.06 -8.95
CA PRO A 500 16.98 11.67 -8.54
C PRO A 500 15.89 11.49 -7.47
N THR A 501 14.86 10.69 -7.79
CA THR A 501 14.23 9.87 -6.76
C THR A 501 15.13 8.65 -6.59
N HIS A 502 15.89 8.60 -5.50
CA HIS A 502 16.71 7.47 -5.07
C HIS A 502 15.80 6.31 -4.63
N GLU A 503 15.06 5.71 -5.58
CA GLU A 503 14.12 4.63 -5.29
C GLU A 503 14.77 3.26 -5.01
N ASP A 504 16.09 3.16 -5.07
CA ASP A 504 16.79 1.90 -4.80
C ASP A 504 17.25 1.83 -3.35
N ARG A 505 16.51 1.07 -2.54
CA ARG A 505 17.06 0.17 -1.51
C ARG A 505 15.98 -0.72 -0.85
N ASP A 506 16.24 -2.02 -0.96
CA ASP A 506 15.95 -3.10 -0.01
C ASP A 506 14.61 -3.83 -0.15
N LEU A 507 14.58 -4.77 -1.10
CA LEU A 507 14.10 -6.12 -0.82
C LEU A 507 15.34 -6.92 -0.40
N ASP A 508 15.24 -7.67 0.70
CA ASP A 508 16.28 -8.42 1.43
C ASP A 508 17.20 -7.64 2.37
N GLU A 509 16.85 -7.67 3.67
CA GLU A 509 17.68 -8.24 4.74
C GLU A 509 16.83 -8.32 6.06
N GLY A 510 16.48 -9.54 6.51
CA GLY A 510 16.00 -9.82 7.88
C GLY A 510 14.50 -10.09 8.09
#